data_AF-A0A836UB51-F1
#
_entry.id   AF-A0A836UB51-F1
#
_cell.length_a   1.000
_cell.length_b   1.000
_cell.length_c   1.000
_cell.angle_alpha   90.00
_cell.angle_beta   90.00
_cell.angle_gamma   90.00
#
_symmetry.space_group_name_H-M   'P 1'
#
loop_
_entity.id
_entity.type
_entity.pdbx_description
1 polymer ?
#
loop_
_entity_poly.entity_id
_entity_poly.type
_entity_poly.pdbx_seq_one_letter_code
_entity_poly.pdbx_strand_id
1 'polypeptide(L)'
;FMAQIDGLQTTIFDPSIANLFFSDNAADAEVTGLEADLIWVSESIEGLTVSAGLSILDTEITKTLTTSKDVVAGDSLAFAPERQANIQARYEWTTDSGLTAHIMPHLAHSASSYSDIIRINRDRIAGWTMMGLTAGVTTDTWGAELYIDNLTDERAELARNYINDRERVSYARPRTMGVRMTYNF
;
A
#
# COMPACT_ATOMS: atom_id res chain seq x y z
N PHE A 1 1.99 -12.13 -13.84
CA PHE A 1 1.79 -11.25 -15.00
C PHE A 1 3.13 -10.63 -15.41
N MET A 2 3.18 -10.04 -16.59
CA MET A 2 4.35 -9.33 -17.11
C MET A 2 3.86 -8.14 -17.95
N ALA A 3 4.49 -6.98 -17.78
CA ALA A 3 4.20 -5.78 -18.53
C ALA A 3 5.51 -5.11 -18.98
N GLN A 4 5.52 -4.63 -20.21
CA GLN A 4 6.60 -3.84 -20.78
C GLN A 4 6.08 -2.42 -20.99
N ILE A 5 6.90 -1.44 -20.61
CA ILE A 5 6.58 -0.03 -20.69
C ILE A 5 7.64 0.61 -21.57
N ASP A 6 7.24 1.02 -22.76
CA ASP A 6 8.12 1.75 -23.67
C ASP A 6 7.90 3.25 -23.52
N GLY A 7 8.98 4.03 -23.54
CA GLY A 7 8.90 5.50 -23.51
C GLY A 7 8.27 6.08 -22.25
N LEU A 8 8.63 5.55 -21.08
CA LEU A 8 8.23 6.06 -19.76
C LEU A 8 8.56 7.55 -19.65
N GLN A 9 7.53 8.37 -19.41
CA GLN A 9 7.67 9.81 -19.28
C GLN A 9 8.01 10.22 -17.85
N THR A 10 8.98 11.13 -17.73
CA THR A 10 9.29 11.80 -16.46
C THR A 10 9.71 13.24 -16.70
N THR A 11 9.73 14.04 -15.64
CA THR A 11 10.13 15.44 -15.68
C THR A 11 11.51 15.61 -15.08
N ILE A 12 12.48 16.02 -15.91
CA ILE A 12 13.90 16.10 -15.57
C ILE A 12 14.31 17.56 -15.47
N PHE A 13 15.22 17.85 -14.54
CA PHE A 13 15.95 19.11 -14.49
C PHE A 13 17.44 18.82 -14.67
N ASP A 14 17.94 19.07 -15.87
CA ASP A 14 19.35 18.91 -16.22
C ASP A 14 19.86 20.20 -16.89
N PRO A 15 20.60 21.05 -16.15
CA PRO A 15 21.15 22.31 -16.66
C PRO A 15 22.11 22.15 -17.84
N SER A 16 22.61 20.94 -18.13
CA SER A 16 23.41 20.65 -19.32
C SER A 16 22.59 20.57 -20.61
N ILE A 17 21.27 20.34 -20.49
CA ILE A 17 20.31 20.28 -21.60
C ILE A 17 19.51 21.58 -21.65
N ALA A 18 18.85 21.95 -20.54
CA ALA A 18 18.06 23.17 -20.41
C ALA A 18 18.02 23.65 -18.95
N ASN A 19 17.99 24.97 -18.74
CA ASN A 19 17.90 25.56 -17.40
C ASN A 19 16.46 25.62 -16.85
N LEU A 20 15.59 24.72 -17.27
CA LEU A 20 14.20 24.58 -16.86
C LEU A 20 13.87 23.09 -16.77
N PHE A 21 12.82 22.74 -16.01
CA PHE A 21 12.27 21.40 -16.06
C PHE A 21 11.69 21.12 -17.46
N PHE A 22 11.92 19.92 -17.97
CA PHE A 22 11.35 19.44 -19.23
C PHE A 22 10.85 18.00 -19.06
N SER A 23 9.84 17.63 -19.82
CA SER A 23 9.35 16.24 -19.87
C SER A 23 10.00 15.52 -21.04
N ASP A 24 10.41 14.29 -20.81
CA ASP A 24 11.05 13.44 -21.80
C ASP A 24 10.59 11.99 -21.64
N ASN A 25 10.60 11.22 -22.74
CA ASN A 25 10.47 9.77 -22.70
C ASN A 25 11.83 9.23 -22.24
N ALA A 26 11.99 9.06 -20.94
CA ALA A 26 13.30 8.90 -20.33
C ALA A 26 13.81 7.46 -20.29
N ALA A 27 12.92 6.47 -20.36
CA ALA A 27 13.29 5.07 -20.20
C ALA A 27 12.27 4.08 -20.79
N ASP A 28 12.72 2.87 -21.06
CA ASP A 28 11.86 1.68 -21.14
C ASP A 28 11.99 0.89 -19.83
N ALA A 29 10.93 0.20 -19.41
CA ALA A 29 10.88 -0.55 -18.16
C ALA A 29 10.10 -1.86 -18.30
N GLU A 30 10.38 -2.78 -17.39
CA GLU A 30 9.68 -4.05 -17.28
C GLU A 30 9.14 -4.22 -15.85
N VAL A 31 7.94 -4.80 -15.77
CA VAL A 31 7.31 -5.19 -14.51
C VAL A 31 6.90 -6.65 -14.63
N THR A 32 7.44 -7.49 -13.75
CA THR A 32 6.95 -8.85 -13.55
C THR A 32 6.37 -8.97 -12.16
N GLY A 33 5.34 -9.79 -12.00
CA GLY A 33 4.74 -9.93 -10.70
C GLY A 33 3.77 -11.08 -10.57
N LEU A 34 3.45 -11.39 -9.33
CA LEU A 34 2.42 -12.33 -8.93
C LEU A 34 1.51 -11.65 -7.94
N GLU A 35 0.21 -11.71 -8.20
CA GLU A 35 -0.83 -11.24 -7.31
C GLU A 35 -1.77 -12.40 -6.99
N ALA A 36 -2.19 -12.48 -5.73
CA ALA A 36 -3.10 -13.50 -5.25
C ALA A 36 -4.04 -12.92 -4.22
N ASP A 37 -5.33 -13.20 -4.38
CA ASP A 37 -6.37 -12.89 -3.41
C ASP A 37 -7.03 -14.19 -2.96
N LEU A 38 -7.27 -14.31 -1.66
CA LEU A 38 -7.84 -15.47 -1.01
C LEU A 38 -9.00 -15.04 -0.12
N ILE A 39 -10.13 -15.73 -0.26
CA ILE A 39 -11.20 -15.71 0.73
C ILE A 39 -11.45 -17.16 1.12
N TRP A 40 -11.29 -17.46 2.41
CA TRP A 40 -11.51 -18.77 2.98
C TRP A 40 -12.58 -18.69 4.06
N VAL A 41 -13.67 -19.43 3.87
CA VAL A 41 -14.71 -19.65 4.88
C VAL A 41 -14.44 -20.99 5.53
N SER A 42 -14.29 -21.02 6.85
CA SER A 42 -13.90 -22.24 7.56
C SER A 42 -15.08 -23.20 7.71
N GLU A 43 -14.86 -24.46 7.35
CA GLU A 43 -15.83 -25.54 7.61
C GLU A 43 -15.73 -26.09 9.04
N SER A 44 -14.56 -25.95 9.68
CA SER A 44 -14.32 -26.48 11.04
C SER A 44 -14.58 -25.47 12.15
N ILE A 45 -14.57 -24.17 11.83
CA ILE A 45 -14.83 -23.09 12.77
C ILE A 45 -15.98 -22.26 12.19
N GLU A 46 -17.20 -22.58 12.63
CA GLU A 46 -18.40 -21.87 12.20
C GLU A 46 -18.27 -20.36 12.46
N GLY A 47 -18.64 -19.56 11.46
CA GLY A 47 -18.55 -18.09 11.53
C GLY A 47 -17.16 -17.50 11.31
N LEU A 48 -16.12 -18.30 11.06
CA LEU A 48 -14.79 -17.80 10.70
C LEU A 48 -14.66 -17.62 9.17
N THR A 49 -14.32 -16.40 8.77
CA THR A 49 -13.89 -16.05 7.42
C THR A 49 -12.51 -15.38 7.46
N VAL A 50 -11.59 -15.81 6.60
CA VAL A 50 -10.28 -15.19 6.42
C VAL A 50 -10.17 -14.65 5.01
N SER A 51 -9.75 -13.40 4.89
CA SER A 51 -9.46 -12.75 3.60
C SER A 51 -8.02 -12.29 3.60
N ALA A 52 -7.30 -12.51 2.50
CA ALA A 52 -5.93 -12.09 2.36
C ALA A 52 -5.62 -11.71 0.90
N GLY A 53 -4.73 -10.73 0.74
CA GLY A 53 -4.16 -10.35 -0.54
C GLY A 53 -2.63 -10.34 -0.45
N LEU A 54 -1.96 -10.75 -1.53
CA LEU A 54 -0.51 -10.75 -1.66
C LEU A 54 -0.13 -10.21 -3.05
N SER A 55 0.85 -9.31 -3.09
CA SER A 55 1.50 -8.84 -4.32
C SER A 55 3.00 -9.00 -4.17
N ILE A 56 3.63 -9.63 -5.16
CA ILE A 56 5.08 -9.74 -5.30
C ILE A 56 5.43 -9.13 -6.66
N LEU A 57 6.28 -8.10 -6.65
CA LEU A 57 6.69 -7.35 -7.82
C LEU A 57 8.20 -7.38 -7.98
N ASP A 58 8.64 -7.47 -9.22
CA ASP A 58 9.99 -7.15 -9.65
C ASP A 58 9.89 -6.12 -10.79
N THR A 59 10.53 -4.98 -10.61
CA THR A 59 10.43 -3.85 -11.54
C THR A 59 11.81 -3.32 -11.84
N GLU A 60 12.08 -3.05 -13.10
CA GLU A 60 13.39 -2.61 -13.55
C GLU A 60 13.27 -1.68 -14.75
N ILE A 61 14.03 -0.60 -14.73
CA ILE A 61 14.32 0.20 -15.92
C ILE A 61 15.26 -0.62 -16.81
N THR A 62 14.78 -1.08 -17.95
CA THR A 62 15.55 -1.94 -18.86
C THR A 62 16.46 -1.14 -19.77
N LYS A 63 16.08 0.11 -20.08
CA LYS A 63 16.84 0.99 -20.97
C LYS A 63 16.61 2.46 -20.67
N THR A 64 17.68 3.25 -20.65
CA THR A 64 17.57 4.73 -20.63
C THR A 64 17.46 5.26 -22.07
N LEU A 65 16.50 6.15 -22.30
CA LEU A 65 16.24 6.81 -23.58
C LEU A 65 16.64 8.30 -23.60
N THR A 66 16.75 8.92 -22.42
CA THR A 66 17.20 10.31 -22.28
C THR A 66 18.73 10.45 -22.28
N THR A 67 19.23 11.64 -22.57
CA THR A 67 20.67 11.98 -22.46
C THR A 67 21.08 12.43 -21.06
N SER A 68 20.11 12.72 -20.17
CA SER A 68 20.36 12.95 -18.74
C SER A 68 20.93 11.67 -18.10
N LYS A 69 21.80 11.85 -17.10
CA LYS A 69 22.39 10.76 -16.31
C LYS A 69 21.56 10.36 -15.08
N ASP A 70 20.41 11.00 -14.88
CA ASP A 70 19.63 10.84 -13.66
C ASP A 70 18.69 9.62 -13.70
N VAL A 71 18.42 9.07 -14.89
CA VAL A 71 17.61 7.86 -15.08
C VAL A 71 18.53 6.73 -15.53
N VAL A 72 18.60 5.65 -14.75
CA VAL A 72 19.63 4.61 -14.92
C VAL A 72 18.99 3.23 -15.07
N ALA A 73 19.37 2.53 -16.13
CA ALA A 73 18.99 1.12 -16.31
C ALA A 73 19.45 0.25 -15.13
N GLY A 74 18.61 -0.67 -14.70
CA GLY A 74 18.78 -1.48 -13.49
C GLY A 74 18.08 -0.92 -12.25
N ASP A 75 17.64 0.34 -12.26
CA ASP A 75 16.89 0.90 -11.13
C ASP A 75 15.44 0.41 -11.14
N SER A 76 14.92 0.11 -9.96
CA SER A 76 13.49 -0.20 -9.79
C SER A 76 12.59 1.02 -9.97
N LEU A 77 11.34 0.76 -10.36
CA LEU A 77 10.33 1.79 -10.54
C LEU A 77 9.94 2.47 -9.22
N ALA A 78 9.44 3.70 -9.33
CA ALA A 78 8.93 4.45 -8.20
C ALA A 78 7.63 3.83 -7.65
N PHE A 79 7.46 3.87 -6.33
CA PHE A 79 6.29 3.37 -5.61
C PHE A 79 5.92 1.91 -5.93
N ALA A 80 6.91 1.11 -6.31
CA ALA A 80 6.77 -0.32 -6.61
C ALA A 80 7.46 -1.17 -5.53
N PRO A 81 6.87 -1.31 -4.32
CA PRO A 81 7.41 -2.19 -3.30
C PRO A 81 7.38 -3.64 -3.78
N GLU A 82 8.49 -4.36 -3.60
CA GLU A 82 8.63 -5.74 -4.09
C GLU A 82 7.63 -6.72 -3.47
N ARG A 83 7.12 -6.41 -2.27
CA ARG A 83 6.18 -7.27 -1.55
C ARG A 83 5.17 -6.43 -0.80
N GLN A 84 3.89 -6.74 -0.98
CA GLN A 84 2.79 -6.18 -0.22
C GLN A 84 1.83 -7.29 0.17
N ALA A 85 1.27 -7.20 1.36
CA ALA A 85 0.29 -8.16 1.82
C ALA A 85 -0.75 -7.51 2.73
N ASN A 86 -1.97 -8.02 2.69
CA ASN A 86 -2.99 -7.73 3.68
C ASN A 86 -3.67 -9.02 4.11
N ILE A 87 -4.11 -9.07 5.36
CA ILE A 87 -4.88 -10.19 5.89
C ILE A 87 -5.87 -9.68 6.92
N GLN A 88 -7.05 -10.28 6.93
CA GLN A 88 -8.10 -10.04 7.90
C GLN A 88 -8.76 -11.37 8.23
N ALA A 89 -9.05 -11.60 9.51
CA ALA A 89 -9.81 -12.74 9.96
C ALA A 89 -11.04 -12.22 10.70
N ARG A 90 -12.24 -12.49 10.19
CA ARG A 90 -13.51 -12.13 10.79
C ARG A 90 -14.12 -13.38 11.42
N TYR A 91 -14.36 -13.33 12.72
CA TYR A 91 -15.08 -14.36 13.45
C TYR A 91 -16.41 -13.80 13.93
N GLU A 92 -17.51 -14.44 13.54
CA GLU A 92 -18.87 -14.03 13.85
C GLU A 92 -19.63 -15.12 14.59
N TRP A 93 -20.50 -14.74 15.52
CA TRP A 93 -21.35 -15.67 16.24
C TRP A 93 -22.66 -15.02 16.66
N THR A 94 -23.69 -15.85 16.83
CA THR A 94 -24.98 -15.42 17.38
C THR A 94 -24.94 -15.55 18.90
N THR A 95 -25.24 -14.45 19.59
CA THR A 95 -25.36 -14.43 21.06
C THR A 95 -26.69 -15.04 21.52
N ASP A 96 -26.80 -15.40 22.80
CA ASP A 96 -28.06 -15.90 23.39
C ASP A 96 -29.22 -14.88 23.26
N SER A 97 -28.89 -13.59 23.17
CA SER A 97 -29.83 -12.50 22.91
C SER A 97 -30.26 -12.34 21.44
N GLY A 98 -29.76 -13.17 20.53
CA GLY A 98 -30.07 -13.12 19.10
C GLY A 98 -29.28 -12.07 18.31
N LEU A 99 -28.31 -11.38 18.94
CA LEU A 99 -27.42 -10.42 18.27
C LEU A 99 -26.33 -11.17 17.50
N THR A 100 -25.94 -10.68 16.32
CA THR A 100 -24.74 -11.14 15.62
C THR A 100 -23.54 -10.33 16.12
N ALA A 101 -22.64 -10.97 16.86
CA ALA A 101 -21.40 -10.38 17.33
C ALA A 101 -20.24 -10.75 16.41
N HIS A 102 -19.21 -9.89 16.36
CA HIS A 102 -18.00 -10.17 15.61
C HIS A 102 -16.74 -9.62 16.25
N ILE A 103 -15.62 -10.26 15.94
CA ILE A 103 -14.27 -9.74 16.12
C ILE A 103 -13.49 -9.92 14.81
N MET A 104 -12.68 -8.93 14.48
CA MET A 104 -12.01 -8.85 13.20
C MET A 104 -10.65 -8.16 13.32
N PRO A 105 -9.58 -8.89 13.69
CA PRO A 105 -8.22 -8.43 13.53
C PRO A 105 -7.86 -8.29 12.04
N HIS A 106 -7.06 -7.28 11.73
CA HIS A 106 -6.51 -7.04 10.39
C HIS A 106 -5.06 -6.59 10.43
N LEU A 107 -4.32 -6.88 9.37
CA LEU A 107 -2.92 -6.53 9.20
C LEU A 107 -2.67 -6.14 7.75
N ALA A 108 -1.86 -5.11 7.54
CA ALA A 108 -1.33 -4.72 6.23
C ALA A 108 0.18 -4.51 6.31
N HIS A 109 0.90 -4.92 5.28
CA HIS A 109 2.34 -4.80 5.14
C HIS A 109 2.70 -4.26 3.76
N SER A 110 3.69 -3.37 3.72
CA SER A 110 4.32 -2.92 2.49
C SER A 110 5.83 -2.90 2.69
N ALA A 111 6.58 -3.56 1.80
CA ALA A 111 8.03 -3.48 1.77
C ALA A 111 8.48 -2.05 1.45
N SER A 112 9.77 -1.78 1.66
CA SER A 112 10.35 -0.52 1.22
C SER A 112 10.29 -0.37 -0.30
N SER A 113 10.19 0.87 -0.77
CA SER A 113 10.27 1.22 -2.18
C SER A 113 11.02 2.55 -2.34
N TYR A 114 11.06 3.08 -3.56
CA TYR A 114 11.64 4.39 -3.84
C TYR A 114 10.59 5.36 -4.34
N SER A 115 10.75 6.65 -4.07
CA SER A 115 9.79 7.69 -4.45
C SER A 115 9.90 8.18 -5.89
N ASP A 116 10.99 7.87 -6.59
CA ASP A 116 11.27 8.39 -7.93
C ASP A 116 12.19 7.41 -8.69
N ILE A 117 12.17 7.53 -10.02
CA ILE A 117 13.12 6.90 -10.93
C ILE A 117 14.32 7.80 -11.24
N ILE A 118 14.19 9.11 -10.99
CA ILE A 118 15.27 10.09 -11.12
C ILE A 118 16.14 10.03 -9.88
N ARG A 119 17.36 9.48 -9.98
CA ARG A 119 18.24 9.17 -8.85
C ARG A 119 18.50 10.35 -7.90
N ILE A 120 18.69 11.57 -8.42
CA ILE A 120 18.94 12.75 -7.59
C ILE A 120 17.70 13.17 -6.75
N ASN A 121 16.50 12.81 -7.20
CA ASN A 121 15.22 13.07 -6.52
C ASN A 121 14.66 11.81 -5.83
N ARG A 122 15.41 10.72 -5.87
CA ARG A 122 14.99 9.41 -5.40
C ARG A 122 15.27 9.29 -3.91
N ASP A 123 14.22 9.07 -3.13
CA ASP A 123 14.31 8.81 -1.70
C ASP A 123 13.70 7.44 -1.36
N ARG A 124 14.21 6.79 -0.32
CA ARG A 124 13.74 5.46 0.10
C ARG A 124 12.55 5.60 1.02
N ILE A 125 11.41 5.07 0.60
CA ILE A 125 10.20 4.93 1.42
C ILE A 125 10.40 3.73 2.33
N ALA A 126 10.35 3.94 3.65
CA ALA A 126 10.48 2.88 4.62
C ALA A 126 9.31 1.90 4.52
N GLY A 127 9.61 0.60 4.56
CA GLY A 127 8.58 -0.43 4.67
C GLY A 127 7.90 -0.37 6.03
N TRP A 128 6.65 -0.82 6.09
CA TRP A 128 5.82 -0.71 7.28
C TRP A 128 4.89 -1.92 7.44
N THR A 129 4.47 -2.15 8.68
CA THR A 129 3.42 -3.12 9.00
C THR A 129 2.46 -2.46 9.98
N MET A 130 1.19 -2.42 9.63
CA MET A 130 0.13 -1.88 10.49
C MET A 130 -0.86 -2.98 10.84
N MET A 131 -1.29 -2.98 12.09
CA MET A 131 -2.30 -3.92 12.60
C MET A 131 -3.50 -3.13 13.15
N GLY A 132 -4.67 -3.73 13.08
CA GLY A 132 -5.88 -3.18 13.67
C GLY A 132 -6.81 -4.27 14.17
N LEU A 133 -7.82 -3.82 14.90
CA LEU A 133 -8.84 -4.67 15.47
C LEU A 133 -10.19 -3.97 15.38
N THR A 134 -11.18 -4.71 14.94
CA THR A 134 -12.57 -4.29 14.96
C THR A 134 -13.38 -5.30 15.76
N ALA A 135 -14.31 -4.83 16.60
CA ALA A 135 -15.22 -5.69 17.32
C ALA A 135 -16.59 -5.01 17.45
N GLY A 136 -17.67 -5.74 17.24
CA GLY A 136 -18.99 -5.14 17.23
C GLY A 136 -20.13 -6.13 17.41
N VAL A 137 -21.33 -5.58 17.48
CA VAL A 137 -22.59 -6.32 17.50
C VAL A 137 -23.56 -5.66 16.54
N THR A 138 -24.35 -6.48 15.85
CA THR A 138 -25.34 -6.04 14.88
C THR A 138 -26.66 -6.79 15.10
N THR A 139 -27.75 -6.09 14.84
CA THR A 139 -29.13 -6.58 14.82
C THR A 139 -29.79 -6.18 13.51
N ASP A 140 -31.06 -6.55 13.34
CA ASP A 140 -31.85 -6.13 12.17
C ASP A 140 -32.03 -4.61 12.06
N THR A 141 -32.02 -3.90 13.20
CA THR A 141 -32.36 -2.46 13.26
C THR A 141 -31.20 -1.55 13.63
N TRP A 142 -30.17 -2.06 14.30
CA TRP A 142 -29.02 -1.27 14.72
C TRP A 142 -27.74 -2.10 14.83
N GLY A 143 -26.59 -1.43 14.77
CA GLY A 143 -25.29 -2.00 15.07
C GLY A 143 -24.38 -1.02 15.78
N ALA A 144 -23.45 -1.55 16.57
CA ALA A 144 -22.39 -0.78 17.21
C ALA A 144 -21.05 -1.49 17.07
N GLU A 145 -20.00 -0.74 16.74
CA GLU A 145 -18.69 -1.29 16.45
C GLU A 145 -17.59 -0.41 17.06
N LEU A 146 -16.69 -1.04 17.79
CA LEU A 146 -15.43 -0.46 18.24
C LEU A 146 -14.35 -0.80 17.21
N TYR A 147 -13.49 0.17 16.91
CA TYR A 147 -12.35 -0.06 16.04
C TYR A 147 -11.09 0.59 16.60
N ILE A 148 -9.96 -0.06 16.35
CA ILE A 148 -8.63 0.46 16.59
C ILE A 148 -7.79 0.18 15.35
N ASP A 149 -7.31 1.23 14.70
CA ASP A 149 -6.39 1.18 13.58
C ASP A 149 -4.98 1.58 14.05
N ASN A 150 -3.96 0.93 13.48
CA ASN A 150 -2.56 1.15 13.81
C ASN A 150 -2.25 0.89 15.32
N LEU A 151 -2.53 -0.34 15.76
CA LEU A 151 -2.35 -0.83 17.13
C LEU A 151 -0.94 -0.62 17.70
N THR A 152 0.08 -0.61 16.85
CA THR A 152 1.48 -0.42 17.24
C THR A 152 1.92 1.04 17.25
N ASP A 153 1.06 1.96 16.79
CA ASP A 153 1.42 3.36 16.53
C ASP A 153 2.61 3.49 15.57
N GLU A 154 2.63 2.64 14.54
CA GLU A 154 3.65 2.62 13.49
C GLU A 154 3.62 3.93 12.70
N ARG A 155 4.78 4.55 12.52
CA ARG A 155 4.93 5.77 11.71
C ARG A 155 5.14 5.40 10.24
N ALA A 156 4.13 4.73 9.68
CA ALA A 156 4.16 4.20 8.32
C ALA A 156 4.30 5.30 7.27
N GLU A 157 5.30 5.19 6.40
CA GLU A 157 5.56 6.12 5.30
C GLU A 157 4.76 5.69 4.08
N LEU A 158 3.76 6.50 3.69
CA LEU A 158 2.90 6.22 2.55
C LEU A 158 3.46 6.80 1.26
N ALA A 159 4.14 7.94 1.36
CA ALA A 159 4.83 8.55 0.25
C ALA A 159 6.01 9.38 0.73
N ARG A 160 7.03 9.48 -0.11
CA ARG A 160 8.12 10.45 0.04
C ARG A 160 8.25 11.24 -1.24
N ASN A 161 8.80 12.44 -1.11
CA ASN A 161 9.18 13.28 -2.21
C ASN A 161 10.43 14.06 -1.83
N TYR A 162 11.43 14.02 -2.69
CA TYR A 162 12.65 14.79 -2.55
C TYR A 162 12.74 15.78 -3.70
N ILE A 163 12.35 17.03 -3.45
CA ILE A 163 12.37 18.12 -4.43
C ILE A 163 12.89 19.37 -3.74
N ASN A 164 13.76 20.13 -4.42
CA ASN A 164 14.40 21.34 -3.92
C ASN A 164 15.23 21.10 -2.66
N ASP A 165 15.98 19.99 -2.61
CA ASP A 165 16.81 19.58 -1.46
C ASP A 165 16.04 19.46 -0.14
N ARG A 166 14.76 19.08 -0.24
CA ARG A 166 13.87 18.92 0.91
C ARG A 166 13.07 17.64 0.80
N GLU A 167 13.27 16.78 1.79
CA GLU A 167 12.41 15.63 2.04
C GLU A 167 11.03 16.08 2.51
N ARG A 168 10.00 15.51 1.89
CA ARG A 168 8.61 15.61 2.29
C ARG A 168 8.08 14.20 2.44
N VAL A 169 7.64 13.87 3.65
CA VAL A 169 7.15 12.53 3.99
C VAL A 169 5.69 12.62 4.38
N SER A 170 4.87 11.79 3.73
CA SER A 170 3.46 11.60 4.07
C SER A 170 3.33 10.35 4.90
N TYR A 171 2.87 10.51 6.14
CA TYR A 171 2.67 9.40 7.07
C TYR A 171 1.22 8.94 7.08
N ALA A 172 1.01 7.67 7.39
CA ALA A 172 -0.30 7.17 7.78
C ALA A 172 -0.80 7.86 9.04
N ARG A 173 -2.10 7.76 9.29
CA ARG A 173 -2.68 8.23 10.55
C ARG A 173 -1.99 7.51 11.72
N PRO A 174 -1.67 8.22 12.82
CA PRO A 174 -1.29 7.58 14.07
C PRO A 174 -2.37 6.62 14.56
N ARG A 175 -2.09 5.90 15.66
CA ARG A 175 -3.09 5.04 16.30
C ARG A 175 -4.42 5.77 16.47
N THR A 176 -5.46 5.25 15.83
CA THR A 176 -6.80 5.84 15.83
C THR A 176 -7.77 4.83 16.41
N MET A 177 -8.63 5.27 17.33
CA MET A 177 -9.68 4.44 17.90
C MET A 177 -11.00 5.18 17.90
N GLY A 178 -12.11 4.45 17.79
CA GLY A 178 -13.42 5.06 17.79
C GLY A 178 -14.56 4.04 17.88
N VAL A 179 -15.76 4.60 17.90
CA VAL A 179 -17.03 3.85 17.92
C VAL A 179 -17.84 4.27 16.71
N ARG A 180 -18.42 3.30 16.00
CA ARG A 180 -19.38 3.50 14.92
C ARG A 180 -20.72 2.94 15.36
N MET A 181 -21.80 3.69 15.09
CA MET A 181 -23.16 3.22 15.30
C MET A 181 -23.94 3.34 13.99
N THR A 182 -24.73 2.32 13.70
CA THR A 182 -25.58 2.24 12.51
C THR A 182 -27.01 2.00 12.96
N TYR A 183 -27.97 2.64 12.31
CA TYR A 183 -29.40 2.44 12.56
C TYR A 183 -30.15 2.36 11.22
N ASN A 184 -30.88 1.28 11.01
CA ASN A 184 -31.67 1.01 9.81
C ASN A 184 -33.15 1.18 10.15
N PHE A 185 -33.85 2.02 9.36
CA PHE A 185 -35.26 2.38 9.53
C PHE A 185 -36.13 1.88 8.38
#